data_AF-A0A966LGY5-F1
#
_entry.id   AF-A0A966LGY5-F1
#
_cell.length_a   1.000
_cell.length_b   1.000
_cell.length_c   1.000
_cell.angle_alpha   90.00
_cell.angle_beta   90.00
_cell.angle_gamma   90.00
#
_symmetry.space_group_name_H-M   'P 1'
#
loop_
_entity.id
_entity.type
_entity.pdbx_description
1 polymer ?
#
loop_
_entity_poly.entity_id
_entity_poly.type
_entity_poly.pdbx_seq_one_letter_code
_entity_poly.pdbx_strand_id
1 'polypeptide(L)'
;MVVFSRFVPRVWLWRAMSSALLLCLLLTQSLRAHEVFPAIADMTQEGQLLRFEVQANLESFVAGIDLTDLADTDAAPQAADYDSLRALPPDDMEAMFTAFWPQMAARMTIRVDGTDMSPVLVGVEIPATGDVGVPRPSILRFDAALPAGAQAVQIGWDRAFGTLVIRQQGVDAPYDGYLE
;
A
#
# COMPACT_ATOMS: atom_id res chain seq x y z
N MET A 1 -18.23 63.50 -38.45
CA MET A 1 -18.42 62.41 -37.46
C MET A 1 -17.29 61.42 -37.66
N VAL A 2 -16.29 61.41 -36.78
CA VAL A 2 -15.08 60.55 -36.90
C VAL A 2 -15.32 59.27 -36.12
N VAL A 3 -15.28 58.12 -36.79
CA VAL A 3 -15.38 56.79 -36.18
C VAL A 3 -13.97 56.27 -35.93
N PHE A 4 -13.58 56.15 -34.66
CA PHE A 4 -12.33 55.50 -34.27
C PHE A 4 -12.53 53.97 -34.29
N SER A 5 -11.85 53.28 -35.21
CA SER A 5 -11.76 51.81 -35.18
C SER A 5 -10.57 51.41 -34.31
N ARG A 6 -10.84 50.75 -33.16
CA ARG A 6 -9.80 50.15 -32.32
C ARG A 6 -9.33 48.86 -32.98
N PHE A 7 -8.24 48.92 -33.73
CA PHE A 7 -7.49 47.72 -34.12
C PHE A 7 -6.82 47.15 -32.87
N VAL A 8 -7.42 46.10 -32.29
CA VAL A 8 -6.70 45.27 -31.31
C VAL A 8 -5.74 44.40 -32.12
N PRO A 9 -4.41 44.55 -31.98
CA PRO A 9 -3.47 43.81 -32.79
C PRO A 9 -3.56 42.33 -32.42
N ARG A 10 -3.97 41.47 -33.37
CA ARG A 10 -4.15 40.00 -33.19
C ARG A 10 -2.95 39.32 -32.52
N VAL A 11 -1.76 39.89 -32.64
CA VAL A 11 -0.52 39.46 -31.97
C VAL A 11 -0.58 39.52 -30.44
N TRP A 12 -1.35 40.43 -29.84
CA TRP A 12 -1.50 40.52 -28.37
C TRP A 12 -2.35 39.37 -27.82
N LEU A 13 -3.44 39.04 -28.52
CA LEU A 13 -4.30 37.89 -28.21
C LEU A 13 -3.52 36.58 -28.31
N TRP A 14 -2.67 36.42 -29.34
CA TRP A 14 -1.87 35.22 -29.51
C TRP A 14 -0.81 35.07 -28.42
N ARG A 15 -0.14 36.15 -28.02
CA ARG A 15 0.84 36.12 -26.93
C ARG A 15 0.20 35.83 -25.57
N ALA A 16 -0.96 36.42 -25.27
CA ALA A 16 -1.70 36.13 -24.05
C ALA A 16 -2.16 34.67 -23.99
N MET A 17 -2.69 34.14 -25.10
CA MET A 17 -3.13 32.75 -25.20
C MET A 17 -1.97 31.76 -25.08
N SER A 18 -0.84 32.03 -25.72
CA SER A 18 0.38 31.20 -25.59
C SER A 18 0.95 31.24 -24.17
N SER A 19 0.90 32.38 -23.49
CA SER A 19 1.37 32.52 -22.11
C SER A 19 0.46 31.79 -21.12
N ALA A 20 -0.85 31.86 -21.31
CA ALA A 20 -1.82 31.11 -20.51
C ALA A 20 -1.68 29.60 -20.74
N LEU A 21 -1.46 29.16 -21.99
CA LEU A 21 -1.22 27.76 -22.31
C LEU A 21 0.08 27.25 -21.68
N LEU A 22 1.17 28.03 -21.73
CA LEU A 22 2.43 27.68 -21.05
C LEU A 22 2.24 27.60 -19.53
N LEU A 23 1.48 28.53 -18.94
CA LEU A 23 1.19 28.52 -17.52
C LEU A 23 0.35 27.29 -17.12
N CYS A 24 -0.65 26.92 -17.92
CA CYS A 24 -1.42 25.69 -17.70
C CYS A 24 -0.55 24.44 -17.82
N LEU A 25 0.37 24.38 -18.79
CA LEU A 25 1.30 23.25 -18.96
C LEU A 25 2.35 23.17 -17.85
N LEU A 26 2.70 24.30 -17.21
CA LEU A 26 3.58 24.32 -16.05
C LEU A 26 2.85 23.95 -14.74
N LEU A 27 1.51 24.02 -14.71
CA LEU A 27 0.68 23.61 -13.58
C LEU A 27 0.35 22.11 -13.61
N THR A 28 0.58 21.41 -14.74
CA THR A 28 0.38 19.96 -14.87
C THR A 28 1.62 19.16 -14.50
N GLN A 29 2.41 19.62 -13.52
CA GLN A 29 3.46 18.75 -12.98
C GLN A 29 2.74 17.62 -12.26
N SER A 30 2.70 16.44 -12.89
CA SER A 30 2.26 15.22 -12.24
C SER A 30 3.06 15.08 -10.96
N LEU A 31 2.38 15.29 -9.82
CA LEU A 31 2.80 14.72 -8.56
C LEU A 31 3.06 13.24 -8.83
N ARG A 32 4.20 12.75 -8.36
CA ARG A 32 4.63 11.39 -8.62
C ARG A 32 3.65 10.43 -7.96
N ALA A 33 2.64 10.05 -8.73
CA ALA A 33 1.77 8.93 -8.42
C ALA A 33 2.63 7.74 -7.99
N HIS A 34 2.51 7.38 -6.72
CA HIS A 34 3.10 6.22 -6.10
C HIS A 34 2.22 5.00 -6.39
N GLU A 35 2.61 4.24 -7.40
CA GLU A 35 1.96 3.00 -7.81
C GLU A 35 1.75 2.04 -6.63
N VAL A 36 0.56 1.45 -6.55
CA VAL A 36 0.23 0.43 -5.55
C VAL A 36 0.80 -0.91 -6.00
N PHE A 37 1.75 -1.44 -5.22
CA PHE A 37 2.30 -2.78 -5.44
C PHE A 37 1.57 -3.81 -4.57
N PRO A 38 1.41 -5.06 -5.06
CA PRO A 38 0.84 -6.12 -4.24
C PRO A 38 1.73 -6.42 -3.03
N ALA A 39 1.10 -6.76 -1.91
CA ALA A 39 1.79 -7.38 -0.80
C ALA A 39 2.26 -8.78 -1.21
N ILE A 40 3.40 -9.22 -0.68
CA ILE A 40 3.93 -10.57 -0.93
C ILE A 40 4.10 -11.26 0.41
N ALA A 41 3.37 -12.36 0.63
CA ALA A 41 3.48 -13.20 1.82
C ALA A 41 4.19 -14.51 1.51
N ASP A 42 5.32 -14.73 2.17
CA ASP A 42 5.95 -16.04 2.26
C ASP A 42 5.42 -16.77 3.49
N MET A 43 4.76 -17.90 3.26
CA MET A 43 4.25 -18.78 4.31
C MET A 43 5.13 -20.02 4.43
N THR A 44 5.69 -20.22 5.62
CA THR A 44 6.50 -21.40 5.95
C THR A 44 5.86 -22.17 7.11
N GLN A 45 5.82 -23.50 7.02
CA GLN A 45 5.47 -24.33 8.17
C GLN A 45 6.72 -24.64 9.00
N GLU A 46 6.69 -24.27 10.27
CA GLU A 46 7.74 -24.59 11.25
C GLU A 46 7.14 -25.42 12.39
N GLY A 47 7.19 -26.75 12.25
CA GLY A 47 6.59 -27.65 13.24
C GLY A 47 5.07 -27.48 13.33
N GLN A 48 4.61 -26.94 14.46
CA GLN A 48 3.19 -26.67 14.76
C GLN A 48 2.82 -25.18 14.62
N LEU A 49 3.60 -24.44 13.84
CA LEU A 49 3.33 -23.04 13.51
C LEU A 49 3.34 -22.85 12.00
N LEU A 50 2.45 -21.99 11.52
CA LEU A 50 2.60 -21.31 10.24
C LEU A 50 3.22 -19.95 10.51
N ARG A 51 4.38 -19.70 9.91
CA ARG A 51 5.04 -18.40 9.93
C ARG A 51 4.78 -17.67 8.63
N PHE A 52 4.44 -16.40 8.74
CA PHE A 52 4.23 -15.50 7.62
C PHE A 52 5.25 -14.38 7.67
N GLU A 53 5.95 -14.17 6.57
CA GLU A 53 6.74 -12.97 6.32
C GLU A 53 6.08 -12.20 5.16
N VAL A 54 5.56 -11.01 5.44
CA VAL A 54 4.80 -10.21 4.48
C VAL A 54 5.58 -8.94 4.16
N GLN A 55 5.98 -8.80 2.90
CA GLN A 55 6.51 -7.55 2.37
C GLN A 55 5.34 -6.70 1.88
N ALA A 56 5.17 -5.50 2.44
CA ALA A 56 4.07 -4.61 2.11
C ALA A 56 4.40 -3.13 2.41
N ASN A 57 3.59 -2.21 1.89
CA ASN A 57 3.58 -0.82 2.33
C ASN A 57 2.68 -0.70 3.58
N LEU A 58 3.29 -0.55 4.75
CA LEU A 58 2.54 -0.53 6.01
C LEU A 58 1.93 0.84 6.29
N GLU A 59 2.52 1.91 5.74
CA GLU A 59 2.01 3.27 5.82
C GLU A 59 0.61 3.38 5.20
N SER A 60 0.36 2.73 4.06
CA SER A 60 -0.97 2.74 3.43
C SER A 60 -2.01 2.03 4.31
N PHE A 61 -1.62 0.97 5.02
CA PHE A 61 -2.53 0.26 5.92
C PHE A 61 -2.85 1.11 7.16
N VAL A 62 -1.84 1.72 7.77
CA VAL A 62 -1.99 2.57 8.96
C VAL A 62 -2.75 3.86 8.63
N ALA A 63 -2.53 4.44 7.45
CA ALA A 63 -3.31 5.57 6.94
C ALA A 63 -4.78 5.20 6.64
N GLY A 64 -5.11 3.90 6.63
CA GLY A 64 -6.45 3.43 6.31
C GLY A 64 -6.83 3.67 4.85
N ILE A 65 -5.86 3.70 3.93
CA ILE A 65 -6.13 3.78 2.50
C ILE A 65 -6.78 2.46 2.07
N ASP A 66 -7.91 2.55 1.38
CA ASP A 66 -8.53 1.40 0.71
C ASP A 66 -7.84 1.17 -0.63
N LEU A 67 -7.09 0.08 -0.74
CA LEU A 67 -6.28 -0.28 -1.90
C LEU A 67 -7.03 -1.18 -2.90
N THR A 68 -8.33 -1.43 -2.72
CA THR A 68 -9.09 -2.40 -3.54
C THR A 68 -9.00 -2.11 -5.04
N ASP A 69 -9.18 -0.85 -5.44
CA ASP A 69 -9.21 -0.41 -6.85
C ASP A 69 -8.30 0.81 -7.08
N LEU A 70 -7.36 1.05 -6.17
CA LEU A 70 -6.50 2.23 -6.18
C LEU A 70 -5.23 1.94 -6.98
N ALA A 71 -5.03 2.68 -8.08
CA ALA A 71 -3.80 2.56 -8.88
C ALA A 71 -2.60 3.25 -8.20
N ASP A 72 -2.86 4.28 -7.40
CA ASP A 72 -1.85 5.13 -6.78
C ASP A 72 -2.34 5.74 -5.47
N THR A 73 -1.50 5.72 -4.43
CA THR A 73 -1.82 6.24 -3.09
C THR A 73 -2.06 7.76 -3.06
N ASP A 74 -1.53 8.55 -4.00
CA ASP A 74 -1.76 10.00 -4.04
C ASP A 74 -3.20 10.36 -4.42
N ALA A 75 -3.93 9.43 -5.02
CA ALA A 75 -5.35 9.58 -5.33
C ALA A 75 -6.26 9.31 -4.12
N ALA A 76 -5.72 8.83 -3.00
CA ALA A 76 -6.49 8.55 -1.79
C ALA A 76 -6.82 9.84 -1.01
N PRO A 77 -8.01 9.93 -0.38
CA PRO A 77 -8.32 11.00 0.57
C PRO A 77 -7.30 11.14 1.72
N GLN A 78 -6.64 10.04 2.08
CA GLN A 78 -5.67 9.94 3.17
C GLN A 78 -4.22 10.18 2.72
N ALA A 79 -3.98 10.65 1.50
CA ALA A 79 -2.64 10.86 0.96
C ALA A 79 -1.74 11.72 1.89
N ALA A 80 -2.29 12.75 2.53
CA ALA A 80 -1.53 13.58 3.48
C ALA A 80 -1.11 12.83 4.76
N ASP A 81 -1.96 11.94 5.26
CA ASP A 81 -1.65 11.10 6.43
C ASP A 81 -0.60 10.05 6.05
N TYR A 82 -0.74 9.45 4.87
CA TYR A 82 0.25 8.55 4.29
C TYR A 82 1.63 9.20 4.12
N ASP A 83 1.69 10.40 3.55
CA ASP A 83 2.94 11.16 3.41
C ASP A 83 3.59 11.46 4.76
N SER A 84 2.77 11.78 5.76
CA SER A 84 3.24 12.03 7.13
C SER A 84 3.84 10.77 7.77
N LEU A 85 3.20 9.61 7.57
CA LEU A 85 3.72 8.31 8.05
C LEU A 85 5.04 7.93 7.38
N ARG A 86 5.20 8.24 6.09
CA ARG A 86 6.44 7.97 5.35
C ARG A 86 7.62 8.81 5.82
N ALA A 87 7.34 10.00 6.35
CA ALA A 87 8.37 10.86 6.94
C ALA A 87 8.82 10.36 8.32
N LEU A 88 8.12 9.41 8.95
CA LEU A 88 8.46 8.92 10.28
C LEU A 88 9.77 8.12 10.29
N PRO A 89 10.57 8.27 11.37
CA PRO A 89 11.63 7.33 11.70
C PRO A 89 11.11 5.89 11.82
N PRO A 90 11.97 4.88 11.62
CA PRO A 90 11.59 3.47 11.73
C PRO A 90 10.87 3.11 13.03
N ASP A 91 11.43 3.49 14.17
CA ASP A 91 10.90 3.16 15.50
C ASP A 91 9.49 3.75 15.72
N ASP A 92 9.25 4.97 15.24
CA ASP A 92 7.94 5.62 15.35
C ASP A 92 6.92 4.94 14.43
N MET A 93 7.30 4.57 13.21
CA MET A 93 6.42 3.85 12.29
C MET A 93 6.12 2.42 12.78
N GLU A 94 7.10 1.73 13.38
CA GLU A 94 6.91 0.42 14.00
C GLU A 94 5.90 0.51 15.16
N ALA A 95 6.01 1.54 16.01
CA ALA A 95 5.06 1.77 17.09
C ALA A 95 3.65 2.03 16.55
N MET A 96 3.52 2.84 15.50
CA MET A 96 2.25 3.11 14.82
C MET A 96 1.63 1.84 14.25
N PHE A 97 2.40 1.01 13.55
CA PHE A 97 1.89 -0.24 13.00
C PHE A 97 1.53 -1.25 14.10
N THR A 98 2.34 -1.36 15.15
CA THR A 98 2.07 -2.28 16.28
C THR A 98 0.76 -1.92 16.97
N ALA A 99 0.45 -0.63 17.12
CA ALA A 99 -0.84 -0.17 17.64
C ALA A 99 -2.01 -0.46 16.69
N PHE A 100 -1.76 -0.45 15.38
CA PHE A 100 -2.74 -0.79 14.35
C PHE A 100 -2.99 -2.30 14.20
N TRP A 101 -2.01 -3.15 14.52
CA TRP A 101 -2.05 -4.60 14.30
C TRP A 101 -3.37 -5.29 14.73
N PRO A 102 -3.95 -5.04 15.91
CA PRO A 102 -5.20 -5.70 16.30
C PRO A 102 -6.36 -5.45 15.32
N GLN A 103 -6.39 -4.28 14.69
CA GLN A 103 -7.41 -3.94 13.68
C GLN A 103 -7.17 -4.67 12.37
N MET A 104 -5.91 -4.80 11.96
CA MET A 104 -5.51 -5.57 10.79
C MET A 104 -5.78 -7.06 10.96
N ALA A 105 -5.34 -7.65 12.08
CA ALA A 105 -5.52 -9.06 12.40
C ALA A 105 -6.99 -9.48 12.40
N ALA A 106 -7.90 -8.62 12.86
CA ALA A 106 -9.34 -8.87 12.86
C ALA A 106 -9.97 -8.90 11.45
N ARG A 107 -9.26 -8.38 10.44
CA ARG A 107 -9.66 -8.35 9.03
C ARG A 107 -8.94 -9.43 8.22
N MET A 108 -8.15 -10.28 8.85
CA MET A 108 -7.53 -11.45 8.24
C MET A 108 -8.29 -12.71 8.65
N THR A 109 -8.26 -13.73 7.80
CA THR A 109 -8.78 -15.06 8.13
C THR A 109 -7.65 -16.07 7.99
N ILE A 110 -7.40 -16.85 9.03
CA ILE A 110 -6.54 -18.03 8.97
C ILE A 110 -7.35 -19.15 9.58
N ARG A 111 -7.67 -20.16 8.79
CA ARG A 111 -8.51 -21.27 9.25
C ARG A 111 -7.79 -22.58 9.00
N VAL A 112 -7.65 -23.38 10.05
CA VAL A 112 -7.05 -24.71 9.98
C VAL A 112 -8.14 -25.73 10.25
N ASP A 113 -8.40 -26.62 9.28
CA ASP A 113 -9.44 -27.65 9.34
C ASP A 113 -10.81 -27.14 9.82
N GLY A 114 -11.19 -25.93 9.39
CA GLY A 114 -12.46 -25.32 9.79
C GLY A 114 -12.41 -24.41 11.01
N THR A 115 -11.31 -24.42 11.78
CA THR A 115 -11.16 -23.63 13.01
C THR A 115 -10.38 -22.34 12.77
N ASP A 116 -10.92 -21.20 13.19
CA ASP A 116 -10.26 -19.90 13.06
C ASP A 116 -9.07 -19.81 14.03
N MET A 117 -7.92 -19.39 13.49
CA MET A 117 -6.67 -19.16 14.20
C MET A 117 -6.39 -17.67 14.24
N SER A 118 -6.14 -17.14 15.45
CA SER A 118 -5.75 -15.75 15.61
C SER A 118 -4.27 -15.57 15.27
N PRO A 119 -3.90 -14.72 14.30
CA PRO A 119 -2.50 -14.42 14.03
C PRO A 119 -1.88 -13.63 15.19
N VAL A 120 -0.63 -13.94 15.51
CA VAL A 120 0.14 -13.29 16.56
C VAL A 120 1.29 -12.53 15.93
N LEU A 121 1.34 -11.21 16.13
CA LEU A 121 2.46 -10.39 15.66
C LEU A 121 3.75 -10.86 16.32
N VAL A 122 4.75 -11.18 15.50
CA VAL A 122 6.09 -11.57 15.93
C VAL A 122 7.05 -10.39 15.83
N GLY A 123 6.93 -9.58 14.79
CA GLY A 123 7.77 -8.41 14.63
C GLY A 123 7.46 -7.65 13.35
N VAL A 124 8.02 -6.45 13.28
CA VAL A 124 7.92 -5.55 12.14
C VAL A 124 9.30 -4.99 11.89
N GLU A 125 9.70 -4.94 10.64
CA GLU A 125 10.97 -4.36 10.22
C GLU A 125 10.68 -3.21 9.27
N ILE A 126 10.88 -1.99 9.77
CA ILE A 126 10.72 -0.77 9.01
C ILE A 126 12.11 -0.33 8.51
N PRO A 127 12.34 -0.22 7.19
CA PRO A 127 13.58 0.33 6.67
C PRO A 127 13.82 1.76 7.12
N ALA A 128 15.09 2.16 7.18
CA ALA A 128 15.47 3.55 7.43
C ALA A 128 14.70 4.52 6.52
N THR A 129 14.36 5.70 7.04
CA THR A 129 13.70 6.75 6.25
C THR A 129 14.60 7.14 5.07
N GLY A 130 14.17 6.74 3.87
CA GLY A 130 14.89 6.96 2.62
C GLY A 130 14.25 8.09 1.81
N ASP A 131 14.16 7.87 0.49
CA ASP A 131 13.44 8.79 -0.39
C ASP A 131 11.92 8.67 -0.17
N VAL A 132 11.31 9.71 0.42
CA VAL A 132 9.86 9.81 0.65
C VAL A 132 9.05 10.00 -0.64
N GLY A 133 9.69 9.97 -1.82
CA GLY A 133 9.06 9.90 -3.14
C GLY A 133 8.93 8.48 -3.72
N VAL A 134 9.32 7.41 -3.01
CA VAL A 134 9.12 6.01 -3.42
C VAL A 134 8.60 5.12 -2.27
N PRO A 135 7.54 4.29 -2.47
CA PRO A 135 6.99 3.44 -1.42
C PRO A 135 8.07 2.71 -0.63
N ARG A 136 7.94 2.66 0.70
CA ARG A 136 8.88 2.01 1.61
C ARG A 136 8.36 0.61 1.95
N PRO A 137 8.79 -0.46 1.23
CA PRO A 137 8.36 -1.80 1.55
C PRO A 137 8.95 -2.23 2.91
N SER A 138 8.08 -2.50 3.86
CA SER A 138 8.44 -3.00 5.19
C SER A 138 8.12 -4.50 5.29
N ILE A 139 8.71 -5.17 6.28
CA ILE A 139 8.47 -6.60 6.52
C ILE A 139 7.66 -6.78 7.79
N LEU A 140 6.47 -7.36 7.67
CA LEU A 140 5.61 -7.78 8.76
C LEU A 140 5.79 -9.29 8.99
N ARG A 141 6.01 -9.70 10.24
CA ARG A 141 6.09 -11.12 10.62
C ARG A 141 5.02 -11.47 11.64
N PHE A 142 4.24 -12.50 11.36
CA PHE A 142 3.27 -13.05 12.31
C PHE A 142 3.19 -14.57 12.19
N ASP A 143 2.77 -15.20 13.29
CA ASP A 143 2.60 -16.64 13.37
C ASP A 143 1.13 -17.00 13.59
N ALA A 144 0.72 -18.18 13.13
CA ALA A 144 -0.56 -18.81 13.47
C ALA A 144 -0.34 -20.25 13.91
N ALA A 145 -1.12 -20.72 14.87
CA ALA A 145 -1.05 -22.09 15.35
C ALA A 145 -1.46 -23.08 14.24
N LEU A 146 -0.70 -24.16 14.12
CA LEU A 146 -0.98 -25.28 13.22
C LEU A 146 -1.04 -26.57 14.04
N PRO A 147 -2.24 -26.98 14.49
CA PRO A 147 -2.42 -28.22 15.23
C PRO A 147 -1.81 -29.43 14.53
N ALA A 148 -1.24 -30.35 15.31
CA ALA A 148 -0.67 -31.58 14.77
C ALA A 148 -1.71 -32.38 13.96
N GLY A 149 -1.32 -32.79 12.75
CA GLY A 149 -2.19 -33.54 11.85
C GLY A 149 -3.15 -32.69 11.01
N ALA A 150 -2.99 -31.36 11.02
CA ALA A 150 -3.76 -30.45 10.17
C ALA A 150 -3.71 -30.86 8.69
N GLN A 151 -4.85 -30.81 8.00
CA GLN A 151 -4.97 -31.25 6.60
C GLN A 151 -5.21 -30.09 5.63
N ALA A 152 -5.88 -29.03 6.08
CA ALA A 152 -6.24 -27.90 5.25
C ALA A 152 -6.03 -26.56 5.97
N VAL A 153 -5.49 -25.60 5.23
CA VAL A 153 -5.33 -24.22 5.66
C VAL A 153 -6.05 -23.33 4.64
N GLN A 154 -6.87 -22.40 5.14
CA GLN A 154 -7.51 -21.37 4.34
C GLN A 154 -7.03 -20.01 4.85
N ILE A 155 -6.68 -19.14 3.92
CA ILE A 155 -6.16 -17.82 4.20
C ILE A 155 -7.05 -16.81 3.49
N GLY A 156 -7.47 -15.80 4.23
CA GLY A 156 -8.23 -14.66 3.76
C GLY A 156 -7.56 -13.38 4.20
N TRP A 157 -7.66 -12.39 3.33
CA TRP A 157 -7.07 -11.06 3.48
C TRP A 157 -8.12 -10.06 3.03
N ASP A 158 -8.30 -8.98 3.78
CA ASP A 158 -9.28 -7.97 3.43
C ASP A 158 -8.81 -7.16 2.22
N ARG A 159 -9.70 -7.01 1.23
CA ARG A 159 -9.42 -6.36 -0.05
C ARG A 159 -8.92 -4.92 0.11
N ALA A 160 -9.30 -4.24 1.19
CA ALA A 160 -8.83 -2.87 1.44
C ALA A 160 -7.31 -2.79 1.66
N PHE A 161 -6.65 -3.91 1.98
CA PHE A 161 -5.19 -3.98 2.06
C PHE A 161 -4.55 -4.31 0.70
N GLY A 162 -5.33 -4.33 -0.37
CA GLY A 162 -4.87 -4.58 -1.74
C GLY A 162 -4.60 -6.05 -2.01
N THR A 163 -4.08 -6.31 -3.21
CA THR A 163 -3.71 -7.66 -3.65
C THR A 163 -2.62 -8.25 -2.77
N LEU A 164 -2.81 -9.51 -2.35
CA LEU A 164 -1.80 -10.31 -1.68
C LEU A 164 -1.37 -11.46 -2.59
N VAL A 165 -0.09 -11.53 -2.91
CA VAL A 165 0.54 -12.73 -3.49
C VAL A 165 1.01 -13.61 -2.34
N ILE A 166 0.48 -14.81 -2.21
CA ILE A 166 0.90 -15.75 -1.18
C ILE A 166 1.68 -16.92 -1.78
N ARG A 167 2.85 -17.19 -1.21
CA ARG A 167 3.78 -18.23 -1.66
C ARG A 167 4.08 -19.18 -0.50
N GLN A 168 3.83 -20.46 -0.70
CA GLN A 168 4.22 -21.49 0.25
C GLN A 168 5.69 -21.85 0.05
N GLN A 169 6.46 -21.84 1.13
CA GLN A 169 7.88 -22.14 1.11
C GLN A 169 8.17 -23.54 1.67
N GLY A 170 9.29 -24.12 1.23
CA GLY A 170 9.84 -25.35 1.83
C GLY A 170 9.10 -26.65 1.51
N VAL A 171 8.31 -26.70 0.44
CA VAL A 171 7.58 -27.91 -0.01
C VAL A 171 7.84 -28.22 -1.49
N ASP A 172 7.68 -29.47 -1.90
CA ASP A 172 7.96 -29.92 -3.28
C ASP A 172 6.96 -29.37 -4.32
N ALA A 173 5.70 -29.17 -3.92
CA ALA A 173 4.63 -28.64 -4.76
C ALA A 173 3.97 -27.44 -4.05
N PRO A 174 4.60 -26.26 -4.10
CA PRO A 174 4.14 -25.10 -3.34
C PRO A 174 2.86 -24.51 -3.92
N TYR A 175 2.01 -23.98 -3.04
CA TYR A 175 0.99 -23.03 -3.44
C TYR A 175 1.62 -21.67 -3.80
N ASP A 176 1.20 -21.09 -4.92
CA ASP A 176 1.48 -19.71 -5.32
C ASP A 176 0.21 -19.14 -5.97
N GLY A 177 -0.30 -18.01 -5.46
CA GLY A 177 -1.56 -17.45 -5.91
C GLY A 177 -1.86 -16.06 -5.37
N TYR A 178 -2.87 -15.43 -5.99
CA TYR A 178 -3.36 -14.10 -5.65
C TYR A 178 -4.60 -14.20 -4.76
N LEU A 179 -4.67 -13.33 -3.75
CA LEU A 179 -5.88 -12.99 -3.02
C LEU A 179 -6.21 -11.53 -3.34
N GLU A 180 -7.41 -11.30 -3.88
CA GLU A 180 -7.89 -9.99 -4.35
C GLU A 180 -9.24 -9.62 -3.76
#